data_AF-A0A9D3AMM8-F1
#
_entry.id   AF-A0A9D3AMM8-F1
#
_cell.length_a   1.000
_cell.length_b   1.000
_cell.length_c   1.000
_cell.angle_alpha   90.00
_cell.angle_beta   90.00
_cell.angle_gamma   90.00
#
_symmetry.space_group_name_H-M   'P 1'
#
loop_
_entity.id
_entity.type
_entity.pdbx_description
1 polymer ?
#
loop_
_entity_poly.entity_id
_entity_poly.type
_entity_poly.pdbx_seq_one_letter_code
_entity_poly.pdbx_strand_id
1 'polypeptide(L)'
;MNNVIAKFNKICHYCGAELKGRSDKKFCDDYCRNNYYYKINTQRTSYIKRINSVLQHNRKILHSLCGCGRVLVPKQEMDSLGFDYEYFTGLYKTKKGVDYFVVYDYAFSVVNENIVSIVKYLNKV
;
A
#
# COMPACT_ATOMS: atom_id res chain seq x y z
N MET A 1 -35.31 -31.31 -35.92
CA MET A 1 -34.52 -31.33 -34.67
C MET A 1 -33.48 -30.22 -34.80
N ASN A 2 -33.76 -29.04 -34.25
CA ASN A 2 -32.90 -27.87 -34.39
C ASN A 2 -31.78 -27.95 -33.36
N ASN A 3 -30.57 -28.24 -33.83
CA ASN A 3 -29.38 -28.33 -33.01
C ASN A 3 -28.81 -26.91 -32.80
N VAL A 4 -29.20 -26.26 -31.70
CA VAL A 4 -28.62 -24.99 -31.29
C VAL A 4 -27.31 -25.28 -30.56
N ILE A 5 -26.23 -25.39 -31.33
CA ILE A 5 -24.88 -25.40 -30.76
C ILE A 5 -24.58 -23.96 -30.34
N ALA A 6 -24.60 -23.68 -29.04
CA ALA A 6 -24.20 -22.41 -28.48
C ALA A 6 -22.72 -22.14 -28.85
N LYS A 7 -22.51 -21.28 -29.83
CA LYS A 7 -21.18 -20.81 -30.23
C LYS A 7 -20.65 -19.92 -29.10
N PHE A 8 -19.70 -20.43 -28.31
CA PHE A 8 -19.00 -19.62 -27.32
C PHE A 8 -18.11 -18.61 -28.06
N ASN A 9 -18.68 -17.44 -28.34
CA ASN A 9 -17.94 -16.33 -28.94
C ASN A 9 -16.90 -15.85 -27.93
N LYS A 10 -15.63 -16.12 -28.25
CA LYS A 10 -14.51 -15.68 -27.44
C LYS A 10 -14.39 -14.16 -27.57
N ILE A 11 -14.42 -13.45 -26.45
CA ILE A 11 -14.39 -11.98 -26.43
C ILE A 11 -13.01 -11.45 -26.07
N CYS A 12 -12.68 -10.26 -26.55
CA CYS A 12 -11.48 -9.55 -26.16
C CYS A 12 -11.55 -9.19 -24.67
N HIS A 13 -10.48 -9.49 -23.94
CA HIS A 13 -10.41 -9.21 -22.49
C HIS A 13 -10.39 -7.70 -22.15
N TYR A 14 -10.17 -6.81 -23.14
CA TYR A 14 -10.16 -5.36 -22.94
C TYR A 14 -11.44 -4.68 -23.42
N CYS A 15 -11.76 -4.79 -24.72
CA CYS A 15 -12.86 -4.06 -25.34
C CYS A 15 -14.15 -4.87 -25.48
N GLY A 16 -14.15 -6.16 -25.14
CA GLY A 16 -15.32 -7.03 -25.29
C GLY A 16 -15.67 -7.45 -26.72
N ALA A 17 -14.93 -6.96 -27.73
CA ALA A 17 -15.17 -7.31 -29.13
C ALA A 17 -14.99 -8.82 -29.40
N GLU A 18 -15.77 -9.38 -30.32
CA GLU A 18 -15.63 -10.77 -30.74
C GLU A 18 -14.24 -11.03 -31.34
N LEU A 19 -13.57 -12.06 -30.85
CA LEU A 19 -12.27 -12.49 -31.35
C LEU A 19 -12.45 -13.44 -32.53
N LYS A 20 -11.75 -13.12 -33.61
CA LYS A 20 -11.60 -13.97 -34.79
C LYS A 20 -10.16 -14.45 -34.92
N GLY A 21 -9.98 -15.67 -35.42
CA GLY A 21 -8.67 -16.29 -35.65
C GLY A 21 -8.32 -17.35 -34.63
N ARG A 22 -7.04 -17.45 -34.26
CA ARG A 22 -6.49 -18.52 -33.41
C ARG A 22 -7.32 -18.74 -32.14
N SER A 23 -7.50 -20.01 -31.77
CA SER A 23 -8.27 -20.45 -30.60
C SER A 23 -7.75 -19.89 -29.27
N ASP A 24 -6.47 -19.55 -29.16
CA ASP A 24 -5.81 -19.00 -27.97
C ASP A 24 -5.80 -17.47 -27.91
N LYS A 25 -6.31 -16.77 -28.93
CA LYS A 25 -6.36 -15.30 -28.97
C LYS A 25 -7.11 -14.75 -27.76
N LYS A 26 -6.56 -13.71 -27.12
CA LYS A 26 -7.12 -13.03 -25.92
C LYS A 26 -7.48 -11.56 -26.18
N PHE A 27 -6.90 -10.96 -27.22
CA PHE A 27 -7.05 -9.54 -27.56
C PHE A 27 -7.29 -9.38 -29.06
N CYS A 28 -8.12 -8.40 -29.46
CA CYS A 28 -8.41 -8.19 -30.89
C CYS A 28 -7.19 -7.65 -31.64
N ASP A 29 -6.39 -6.80 -30.98
CA ASP A 29 -5.18 -6.14 -31.47
C ASP A 29 -4.15 -5.90 -30.34
N ASP A 30 -3.00 -5.33 -30.70
CA ASP A 30 -1.93 -5.00 -29.75
C ASP A 30 -2.28 -3.83 -28.83
N TYR A 31 -3.13 -2.89 -29.29
CA TYR A 31 -3.61 -1.78 -28.48
C TYR A 31 -4.41 -2.28 -27.26
N CYS A 32 -5.36 -3.19 -27.48
CA CYS A 32 -6.17 -3.82 -26.44
C CYS A 32 -5.32 -4.66 -25.49
N ARG A 33 -4.29 -5.34 -25.99
CA ARG A 33 -3.32 -6.06 -25.14
C ARG A 33 -2.61 -5.08 -24.21
N ASN A 34 -2.04 -4.01 -24.75
CA ASN A 34 -1.27 -3.04 -23.97
C ASN A 34 -2.14 -2.34 -22.93
N ASN A 35 -3.34 -1.90 -23.29
CA ASN A 35 -4.23 -1.21 -22.35
C ASN A 35 -4.78 -2.12 -21.26
N TYR A 36 -5.02 -3.39 -21.56
CA TYR A 36 -5.41 -4.36 -20.55
C TYR A 36 -4.33 -4.50 -19.47
N TYR A 37 -3.07 -4.71 -19.88
CA TYR A 37 -1.95 -4.83 -18.93
C TYR A 37 -1.62 -3.50 -18.25
N TYR A 38 -1.73 -2.37 -18.95
CA TYR A 38 -1.58 -1.04 -18.34
C TYR A 38 -2.62 -0.81 -17.24
N LYS A 39 -3.90 -1.14 -17.47
CA LYS A 39 -4.96 -1.01 -16.47
C LYS A 39 -4.67 -1.86 -15.22
N ILE A 40 -4.27 -3.13 -15.40
CA ILE A 40 -3.92 -4.03 -14.28
C ILE A 40 -2.72 -3.51 -13.50
N ASN A 41 -1.66 -3.10 -14.21
CA ASN A 41 -0.44 -2.58 -13.57
C ASN A 41 -0.71 -1.25 -12.86
N THR A 42 -1.55 -0.39 -13.43
CA THR A 42 -1.93 0.89 -12.82
C THR A 42 -2.68 0.66 -11.51
N GLN A 43 -3.63 -0.27 -11.47
CA GLN A 43 -4.36 -0.61 -10.23
C GLN A 43 -3.44 -1.16 -9.13
N ARG A 44 -2.52 -2.07 -9.48
CA ARG A 44 -1.52 -2.59 -8.52
C ARG A 44 -0.61 -1.47 -8.03
N THR A 45 -0.13 -0.64 -8.94
CA THR A 45 0.77 0.47 -8.63
C THR A 45 0.07 1.55 -7.80
N SER A 46 -1.22 1.83 -8.05
CA SER A 46 -1.98 2.82 -7.27
C SER A 46 -2.17 2.40 -5.82
N TYR A 47 -2.38 1.11 -5.56
CA TYR A 47 -2.48 0.60 -4.19
C TYR A 47 -1.18 0.80 -3.41
N ILE A 48 -0.04 0.41 -3.99
CA ILE A 48 1.28 0.60 -3.39
C ILE A 48 1.58 2.09 -3.18
N LYS A 49 1.28 2.94 -4.17
CA LYS A 49 1.43 4.40 -4.06
C LYS A 49 0.62 4.97 -2.90
N ARG A 50 -0.62 4.50 -2.70
CA ARG A 50 -1.47 4.93 -1.59
C ARG A 50 -0.84 4.58 -0.24
N ILE A 51 -0.39 3.34 -0.05
CA ILE A 51 0.30 2.90 1.18
C ILE A 51 1.55 3.77 1.42
N ASN A 52 2.38 3.95 0.40
CA ASN A 52 3.60 4.75 0.51
C ASN A 52 3.29 6.22 0.83
N SER A 53 2.18 6.77 0.33
CA SER A 53 1.76 8.13 0.69
C SER A 53 1.45 8.25 2.18
N VAL A 54 0.76 7.26 2.77
CA VAL A 54 0.47 7.23 4.22
C VAL A 54 1.76 7.08 5.03
N LEU A 55 2.64 6.14 4.64
CA LEU A 55 3.93 5.95 5.31
C LEU A 55 4.81 7.20 5.27
N GLN A 56 4.84 7.91 4.14
CA GLN A 56 5.58 9.17 4.01
C GLN A 56 4.97 10.29 4.85
N HIS A 57 3.64 10.37 4.92
CA HIS A 57 2.93 11.31 5.80
C HIS A 57 3.27 11.05 7.27
N ASN A 58 3.11 9.80 7.72
CA ASN A 58 3.49 9.36 9.06
C ASN A 58 4.94 9.71 9.37
N ARG A 59 5.88 9.39 8.46
CA ARG A 59 7.30 9.72 8.63
C ARG A 59 7.53 11.21 8.83
N LYS A 60 6.84 12.07 8.05
CA LYS A 60 6.95 13.55 8.18
C LYS A 60 6.46 14.01 9.55
N ILE A 61 5.35 13.47 10.04
CA ILE A 61 4.83 13.77 11.38
C ILE A 61 5.88 13.40 12.44
N LEU A 62 6.37 12.17 12.42
CA LEU A 62 7.38 11.71 13.40
C LEU A 62 8.64 12.56 13.36
N HIS A 63 9.09 12.94 12.17
CA HIS A 63 10.22 13.84 12.00
C HIS A 63 9.97 15.23 12.58
N SER A 64 8.78 15.80 12.34
CA SER A 64 8.42 17.14 12.84
C SER A 64 8.31 17.19 14.37
N LEU A 65 7.83 16.11 14.99
CA LEU A 65 7.65 16.02 16.43
C LEU A 65 8.94 15.61 17.16
N CYS A 66 9.85 14.89 16.49
CA CYS A 66 11.07 14.34 17.07
C CYS A 66 12.31 14.97 16.44
N GLY A 67 12.75 16.10 17.00
CA GLY A 67 13.95 16.83 16.56
C GLY A 67 15.26 16.05 16.73
N CYS A 68 15.45 15.32 17.85
CA CYS A 68 16.60 14.45 18.06
C CYS A 68 16.38 13.39 19.16
N GLY A 69 16.80 12.15 18.88
CA GLY A 69 16.86 11.05 19.85
C GLY A 69 15.51 10.40 20.16
N ARG A 70 14.80 10.95 21.15
CA ARG A 70 13.55 10.41 21.69
C ARG A 70 12.68 11.52 22.27
N VAL A 71 11.39 11.46 22.04
CA VAL A 71 10.38 12.38 22.61
C VAL A 71 9.14 11.62 23.05
N LEU A 72 8.44 12.14 24.06
CA LEU A 72 7.09 11.73 24.41
C LEU A 72 6.12 12.80 23.91
N VAL A 73 5.10 12.39 23.17
CA VAL A 73 4.08 13.30 22.63
C VAL A 73 2.70 12.87 23.07
N PRO A 74 1.77 13.81 23.29
CA PRO A 74 0.37 13.49 23.43
C PRO A 74 -0.15 12.76 22.18
N LYS A 75 -0.90 11.68 22.38
CA LYS A 75 -1.53 10.94 21.28
C LYS A 75 -2.43 11.85 20.45
N GLN A 76 -3.20 12.72 21.12
CA GLN A 76 -4.08 13.68 20.47
C GLN A 76 -3.34 14.62 19.49
N GLU A 77 -2.07 14.95 19.74
CA GLU A 77 -1.28 15.77 18.83
C GLU A 77 -1.01 15.01 17.53
N MET A 78 -0.62 13.74 17.61
CA MET A 78 -0.45 12.87 16.44
C MET A 78 -1.77 12.64 15.69
N ASP A 79 -2.86 12.42 16.42
CA ASP A 79 -4.21 12.26 15.85
C ASP A 79 -4.62 13.53 15.07
N SER A 80 -4.36 14.72 15.62
CA SER A 80 -4.68 16.00 14.98
C SER A 80 -3.90 16.25 13.69
N LEU A 81 -2.71 15.65 13.57
CA LEU A 81 -1.87 15.70 12.35
C LEU A 81 -2.25 14.62 11.33
N GLY A 82 -3.21 13.75 11.66
CA GLY A 82 -3.67 12.65 10.80
C GLY A 82 -2.67 11.50 10.74
N PHE A 83 -1.99 11.19 11.84
CA PHE A 83 -1.12 10.02 11.93
C PHE A 83 -1.92 8.72 11.88
N ASP A 84 -1.51 7.78 11.04
CA ASP A 84 -2.17 6.48 10.90
C ASP A 84 -1.34 5.36 11.56
N TYR A 85 -1.77 4.89 12.73
CA TYR A 85 -1.06 3.89 13.52
C TYR A 85 -1.00 2.49 12.87
N GLU A 86 -1.84 2.21 11.86
CA GLU A 86 -1.86 0.91 11.19
C GLU A 86 -0.74 0.78 10.13
N TYR A 87 -0.10 1.89 9.75
CA TYR A 87 0.88 1.93 8.67
C TYR A 87 2.29 2.07 9.23
N PHE A 88 2.99 0.95 9.29
CA PHE A 88 4.39 0.83 9.68
C PHE A 88 5.13 -0.19 8.80
N THR A 89 6.44 -0.05 8.69
CA THR A 89 7.32 -0.90 7.87
C THR A 89 7.93 -2.06 8.63
N GLY A 90 7.85 -2.08 9.96
CA GLY A 90 8.36 -3.18 10.78
C GLY A 90 7.99 -3.07 12.25
N LEU A 91 8.24 -4.13 12.99
CA LEU A 91 8.03 -4.20 14.44
C LEU A 91 9.34 -4.55 15.13
N TYR A 92 9.68 -3.79 16.16
CA TYR A 92 10.85 -4.00 17.00
C TYR A 92 10.43 -4.13 18.46
N LYS A 93 10.64 -5.30 19.04
CA LYS A 93 10.37 -5.54 20.47
C LYS A 93 11.66 -5.38 21.27
N THR A 94 11.64 -4.50 22.27
CA THR A 94 12.78 -4.31 23.18
C THR A 94 12.96 -5.51 24.12
N LYS A 95 14.15 -5.62 24.74
CA LYS A 95 14.41 -6.62 25.81
C LYS A 95 13.43 -6.51 26.99
N LYS A 96 12.83 -5.34 27.20
CA LYS A 96 11.84 -5.08 28.25
C LYS A 96 10.39 -5.39 27.80
N GLY A 97 10.21 -5.98 26.62
CA GLY A 97 8.90 -6.38 26.09
C GLY A 97 8.11 -5.26 25.40
N VAL A 98 8.62 -4.03 25.37
CA VAL A 98 7.95 -2.88 24.73
C VAL A 98 8.05 -2.98 23.21
N ASP A 99 6.93 -2.85 22.52
CA ASP A 99 6.82 -2.84 21.06
C ASP A 99 7.02 -1.43 20.49
N TYR A 100 7.88 -1.37 19.47
CA TYR A 100 8.09 -0.19 18.64
C TYR A 100 7.67 -0.52 17.21
N PHE A 101 6.82 0.32 16.66
CA PHE A 101 6.34 0.25 15.28
C PHE A 101 7.21 1.18 14.44
N VAL A 102 7.97 0.58 13.53
CA VAL A 102 8.98 1.27 12.72
C VAL A 102 8.31 1.90 11.51
N VAL A 103 8.55 3.19 11.28
CA VAL A 103 8.16 3.93 10.08
C VAL A 103 9.44 4.49 9.46
N TYR A 104 10.04 3.73 8.54
CA TYR A 104 11.35 4.02 7.94
C TYR A 104 12.46 4.23 9.00
N ASP A 105 12.95 5.46 9.16
CA ASP A 105 14.03 5.88 10.08
C ASP A 105 13.52 6.42 11.42
N TYR A 106 12.23 6.25 11.70
CA TYR A 106 11.60 6.54 12.98
C TYR A 106 10.87 5.32 13.51
N ALA A 107 10.59 5.29 14.81
CA ALA A 107 9.66 4.34 15.39
C ALA A 107 8.83 4.99 16.48
N PHE A 108 7.62 4.49 16.68
CA PHE A 108 6.73 4.92 17.75
C PHE A 108 6.31 3.75 18.65
N SER A 109 5.96 4.05 19.90
CA SER A 109 5.44 3.09 20.87
C SER A 109 4.34 3.75 21.70
N VAL A 110 3.20 3.09 21.84
CA VAL A 110 2.10 3.57 22.69
C VAL A 110 2.47 3.25 24.13
N VAL A 111 2.75 4.29 24.92
CA VAL A 111 3.16 4.15 26.32
C VAL A 111 1.93 3.92 27.21
N ASN A 112 0.87 4.69 26.94
CA ASN A 112 -0.46 4.56 27.53
C ASN A 112 -1.50 5.17 26.57
N GLU A 113 -2.76 5.27 27.00
CA GLU A 113 -3.86 5.77 26.17
C GLU A 113 -3.63 7.19 25.59
N ASN A 114 -2.85 8.01 26.29
CA ASN A 114 -2.67 9.43 25.97
C ASN A 114 -1.27 9.80 25.51
N ILE A 115 -0.27 8.90 25.63
CA ILE A 115 1.13 9.21 25.39
C ILE A 115 1.75 8.22 24.41
N VAL A 116 2.43 8.77 23.41
CA VAL A 116 3.23 8.03 22.43
C VAL A 116 4.70 8.42 22.57
N SER A 117 5.58 7.43 22.57
CA SER A 117 7.03 7.63 22.52
C SER A 117 7.49 7.55 21.06
N ILE A 118 8.15 8.58 20.56
CA ILE A 118 8.78 8.60 19.23
C ILE A 118 10.29 8.54 19.39
N VAL A 119 10.96 7.72 18.59
CA VAL A 119 12.42 7.60 18.56
C VAL A 119 12.94 7.66 17.13
N LYS A 120 14.14 8.22 16.94
CA LYS A 120 14.86 8.04 15.68
C LYS A 120 15.40 6.61 15.62
N TYR A 121 14.90 5.83 14.68
CA TYR A 121 15.28 4.44 14.47
C TYR A 121 16.43 4.38 13.48
N LEU A 122 17.65 4.49 14.00
CA LEU A 122 18.84 4.19 13.22
C LEU A 122 18.98 2.67 13.19
N ASN A 123 18.55 2.05 12.10
CA ASN A 123 19.00 0.70 11.78
C ASN A 123 20.53 0.73 11.72
N LYS A 124 21.18 0.26 12.79
CA LYS A 124 22.58 -0.16 12.74
C LYS A 124 22.61 -1.40 11.85
N VAL A 125 22.72 -1.17 10.54
CA VAL A 125 23.32 -2.17 9.65
C VAL A 125 24.81 -2.20 9.96
#